data_AF-A0A969CME9-F1
#
_entry.id   AF-A0A969CME9-F1
#
_cell.length_a   1.000
_cell.length_b   1.000
_cell.length_c   1.000
_cell.angle_alpha   90.00
_cell.angle_beta   90.00
_cell.angle_gamma   90.00
#
_symmetry.space_group_name_H-M   'P 1'
#
loop_
_entity.id
_entity.type
_entity.pdbx_description
1 polymer ?
#
loop_
_entity_poly.entity_id
_entity_poly.type
_entity_poly.pdbx_seq_one_letter_code
_entity_poly.pdbx_strand_id
1 'polypeptide(L)'
;MSQVVMLELRDEVYTALRQQAESAGVPVSEWIAIALEQKSGLLNKHQTEAETEAARQRFRRHAGAIDLGYATGANNDSIDADLMRAYGGDIT
;
A
#
# COMPACT_ATOMS: atom_id res chain seq x y z
N MET A 1 -18.70 12.57 -15.52
CA MET A 1 -18.52 13.74 -16.40
C MET A 1 -17.03 13.89 -16.66
N SER A 2 -16.61 14.17 -17.90
CA SER A 2 -15.20 14.43 -18.23
C SER A 2 -15.04 15.92 -18.56
N GLN A 3 -14.00 16.55 -18.03
CA GLN A 3 -13.63 17.93 -18.35
C GLN A 3 -12.21 17.96 -18.89
N VAL A 4 -11.98 18.77 -19.93
CA VAL A 4 -10.65 18.99 -20.51
C VAL A 4 -10.07 20.24 -19.87
N VAL A 5 -8.88 20.13 -19.31
CA VAL A 5 -8.11 21.23 -18.73
C VAL A 5 -6.83 21.43 -19.54
N MET A 6 -6.48 22.69 -19.80
CA MET A 6 -5.21 23.08 -20.39
C MET A 6 -4.27 23.53 -19.27
N LEU A 7 -3.08 22.95 -19.23
CA LEU A 7 -2.09 23.23 -18.20
C LEU A 7 -0.83 23.81 -18.86
N GLU A 8 -0.48 25.03 -18.49
CA GLU A 8 0.79 25.63 -18.91
C GLU A 8 1.88 25.21 -17.91
N LEU A 9 2.91 24.54 -18.42
CA LEU A 9 4.04 24.05 -17.65
C LEU A 9 5.32 24.64 -18.21
N ARG A 10 6.32 24.80 -17.35
CA ARG A 10 7.68 25.06 -17.80
C ARG A 10 8.21 23.86 -18.59
N ASP A 11 9.00 24.12 -19.62
CA ASP A 11 9.49 23.09 -20.53
C ASP A 11 10.23 21.97 -19.80
N GLU A 12 11.03 22.28 -18.77
CA GLU A 12 11.80 21.29 -18.01
C GLU A 12 10.89 20.34 -17.21
N VAL A 13 9.73 20.84 -16.78
CA VAL A 13 8.74 20.03 -16.08
C VAL A 13 8.01 19.12 -17.07
N TYR A 14 7.67 19.65 -18.25
CA TYR A 14 7.01 18.87 -19.29
C TYR A 14 7.91 17.73 -19.80
N THR A 15 9.20 17.99 -20.03
CA THR A 15 10.15 16.96 -20.50
C THR A 15 10.31 15.84 -19.47
N ALA A 16 10.42 16.18 -18.18
CA ALA A 16 10.50 15.18 -17.10
C ALA A 16 9.24 14.31 -17.03
N LEU A 17 8.05 14.92 -17.13
CA LEU A 17 6.77 14.18 -17.15
C LEU A 17 6.66 13.27 -18.38
N ARG A 18 7.11 13.74 -19.54
CA ARG A 18 7.13 12.95 -20.78
C ARG A 18 8.03 11.73 -20.64
N GLN A 19 9.24 11.89 -20.09
CA GLN A 19 10.16 10.76 -19.86
C GLN A 19 9.56 9.71 -18.93
N GLN A 20 8.88 10.14 -17.86
CA GLN A 20 8.20 9.23 -16.94
C GLN A 20 7.06 8.48 -17.64
N ALA A 21 6.25 9.17 -18.44
CA ALA A 21 5.16 8.56 -19.19
C ALA A 21 5.68 7.53 -20.21
N GLU A 22 6.75 7.87 -20.95
CA GLU A 22 7.42 6.96 -21.88
C GLU A 22 7.96 5.71 -21.15
N SER A 23 8.57 5.87 -19.98
CA SER A 23 9.06 4.74 -19.17
C SER A 23 7.94 3.81 -18.67
N ALA A 24 6.75 4.37 -18.46
CA ALA A 24 5.56 3.63 -18.03
C ALA A 24 4.73 3.11 -19.23
N GLY A 25 5.11 3.44 -20.46
CA GLY A 25 4.41 3.01 -21.68
C GLY A 25 3.03 3.62 -21.88
N VAL A 26 2.74 4.76 -21.24
CA VAL A 26 1.43 5.43 -21.28
C VAL A 26 1.54 6.85 -21.83
N PRO A 27 0.48 7.43 -22.42
CA PRO A 27 0.51 8.81 -22.88
C PRO A 27 0.66 9.79 -21.71
N VAL A 28 1.35 10.92 -21.95
CA VAL A 28 1.66 11.89 -20.90
C VAL A 28 0.42 12.46 -20.21
N SER A 29 -0.68 12.62 -20.93
CA SER A 29 -1.96 13.08 -20.38
C SER A 29 -2.56 12.09 -19.38
N GLU A 30 -2.45 10.79 -19.66
CA GLU A 30 -2.93 9.73 -18.78
C GLU A 30 -2.02 9.59 -17.56
N TRP A 31 -0.70 9.69 -17.76
CA TRP A 31 0.26 9.73 -16.67
C TRP A 31 -0.01 10.89 -15.70
N ILE A 32 -0.26 12.09 -16.24
CA ILE A 32 -0.61 13.28 -15.45
C ILE A 32 -1.95 13.07 -14.72
N ALA A 33 -2.97 12.52 -15.38
CA ALA A 33 -4.25 12.24 -14.75
C ALA A 33 -4.11 11.27 -13.56
N ILE A 34 -3.40 10.16 -13.75
CA ILE A 34 -3.12 9.18 -12.69
C ILE A 34 -2.35 9.84 -11.54
N ALA A 35 -1.31 10.63 -11.84
CA ALA A 35 -0.53 11.31 -10.81
C ALA A 35 -1.37 12.32 -10.00
N LEU A 36 -2.30 13.02 -10.66
CA LEU A 36 -3.24 13.93 -10.01
C LEU A 36 -4.23 13.17 -9.12
N GLU A 37 -4.79 12.06 -9.60
CA GLU A 37 -5.72 11.21 -8.83
C GLU A 37 -5.06 10.58 -7.60
N GLN A 38 -3.78 10.19 -7.71
CA GLN A 38 -3.00 9.69 -6.58
C GLN A 38 -2.77 10.79 -5.54
N LYS A 39 -2.36 11.98 -5.99
CA LYS A 39 -2.10 13.12 -5.08
C LYS A 39 -3.36 13.68 -4.43
N SER A 40 -4.49 13.70 -5.15
CA SER A 40 -5.76 14.16 -4.61
C SER A 40 -6.39 13.16 -3.64
N GLY A 41 -5.76 12.00 -3.43
CA GLY A 41 -6.33 10.93 -2.63
C GLY A 41 -7.58 10.31 -3.25
N LEU A 42 -7.79 10.47 -4.56
CA LEU A 42 -8.91 9.80 -5.26
C LEU A 42 -8.61 8.30 -5.48
N LEU A 43 -7.32 7.96 -5.67
CA LEU A 43 -6.85 6.57 -5.74
C LEU A 43 -6.50 5.97 -4.37
N ASN A 44 -6.17 6.80 -3.40
CA ASN A 44 -6.17 6.35 -2.01
C ASN A 44 -7.64 6.22 -1.62
N LYS A 45 -8.18 5.00 -1.60
CA LYS A 45 -9.43 4.76 -0.86
C LYS A 45 -9.23 5.36 0.53
N HIS A 46 -9.81 6.54 0.77
CA HIS A 46 -9.98 7.06 2.10
C HIS A 46 -10.75 5.96 2.82
N GLN A 47 -10.06 5.17 3.64
CA GLN A 47 -10.73 4.19 4.47
C GLN A 47 -11.76 5.00 5.24
N THR A 48 -13.02 4.66 5.05
CA THR A 48 -14.09 5.27 5.83
C THR A 48 -13.77 5.09 7.31
N GLU A 49 -14.26 5.98 8.17
CA GLU A 49 -14.06 5.81 9.62
C GLU A 49 -14.52 4.42 10.09
N ALA A 50 -15.56 3.88 9.45
CA ALA A 50 -16.04 2.52 9.66
C ALA A 50 -15.01 1.43 9.27
N GLU A 51 -14.36 1.55 8.11
CA GLU A 51 -13.31 0.62 7.69
C GLU A 51 -12.07 0.70 8.59
N THR A 52 -11.73 1.93 9.01
CA THR A 52 -10.62 2.19 9.94
C THR A 52 -10.90 1.56 11.30
N GLU A 53 -12.10 1.74 11.85
CA GLU A 53 -12.48 1.14 13.13
C GLU A 53 -12.60 -0.38 13.02
N ALA A 54 -13.11 -0.92 11.91
CA ALA A 54 -13.12 -2.36 11.66
C ALA A 54 -11.70 -2.94 11.61
N ALA A 55 -10.75 -2.25 10.95
CA ALA A 55 -9.34 -2.64 10.94
C ALA A 55 -8.73 -2.60 12.35
N ARG A 56 -9.01 -1.55 13.13
CA ARG A 56 -8.55 -1.42 14.51
C ARG A 56 -9.12 -2.51 15.42
N GLN A 57 -10.39 -2.89 15.24
CA GLN A 57 -11.00 -4.00 15.98
C GLN A 57 -10.35 -5.34 15.63
N ARG A 58 -10.12 -5.63 14.35
CA ARG A 58 -9.39 -6.84 13.91
C ARG A 58 -7.99 -6.89 14.52
N PHE A 59 -7.25 -5.78 14.49
CA PHE A 59 -5.92 -5.70 15.09
C PHE A 59 -5.95 -5.95 16.61
N ARG A 60 -6.84 -5.27 17.34
CA ARG A 60 -6.95 -5.42 18.81
C ARG A 60 -7.36 -6.83 19.25
N ARG A 61 -8.12 -7.57 18.43
CA ARG A 61 -8.47 -8.96 18.75
C ARG A 61 -7.25 -9.88 18.85
N HIS A 62 -6.16 -9.57 18.16
CA HIS A 62 -4.96 -10.41 18.11
C HIS A 62 -3.77 -9.81 18.88
N ALA A 63 -3.83 -8.54 19.26
CA ALA A 63 -2.79 -7.88 20.04
C ALA A 63 -2.66 -8.54 21.43
N GLY A 64 -1.51 -9.15 21.71
CA GLY A 64 -1.25 -9.86 22.96
C GLY A 64 -1.98 -11.21 23.10
N ALA A 65 -2.59 -11.72 22.03
CA ALA A 65 -3.30 -13.01 22.06
C ALA A 65 -2.37 -14.23 22.17
N ILE A 66 -1.08 -14.05 21.87
CA ILE A 66 -0.05 -15.09 21.93
C ILE A 66 1.07 -14.57 22.82
N ASP A 67 1.36 -15.33 23.88
CA ASP A 67 2.55 -15.15 24.72
C ASP A 67 3.52 -16.30 24.45
N LEU A 68 4.69 -15.96 23.92
CA LEU A 68 5.75 -16.92 23.62
C LEU A 68 6.71 -17.11 24.81
N GLY A 69 6.57 -16.31 25.88
CA GLY A 69 7.45 -16.34 27.05
C GLY A 69 8.82 -15.69 26.83
N TYR A 70 9.05 -15.09 25.65
CA TYR A 70 10.26 -14.36 25.31
C TYR A 70 9.97 -13.28 24.25
N ALA A 71 10.88 -12.31 24.09
CA ALA A 71 10.72 -11.23 23.14
C ALA A 71 10.85 -11.74 21.69
N THR A 72 9.85 -11.49 20.86
CA THR A 72 9.92 -11.77 19.42
C THR A 72 10.71 -10.70 18.70
N GLY A 73 11.68 -11.13 17.90
CA GLY A 73 12.42 -10.27 16.97
C GLY A 73 11.78 -10.27 15.58
N ALA A 74 12.36 -9.48 14.67
CA ALA A 74 12.01 -9.50 13.25
C ALA A 74 12.83 -10.52 12.43
N ASN A 75 13.51 -11.46 13.11
CA ASN A 75 14.32 -12.47 12.44
C ASN A 75 13.43 -13.61 11.93
N ASN A 76 13.37 -13.76 10.61
CA ASN A 76 12.50 -14.73 9.95
C ASN A 76 12.81 -16.18 10.37
N ASP A 77 14.08 -16.55 10.53
CA ASP A 77 14.45 -17.92 10.90
C ASP A 77 13.88 -18.34 12.26
N SER A 78 13.87 -17.42 13.24
CA SER A 78 13.26 -17.69 14.55
C SER A 78 11.73 -17.74 14.49
N ILE A 79 11.12 -16.92 13.64
CA ILE A 79 9.67 -16.92 13.43
C ILE A 79 9.25 -18.24 12.78
N ASP A 80 9.97 -18.72 11.77
CA ASP A 80 9.70 -19.99 11.11
C ASP A 80 9.85 -21.18 12.06
N ALA A 81 10.85 -21.16 12.95
CA ALA A 81 11.02 -22.17 13.99
C ALA A 81 9.85 -22.17 14.99
N ASP A 82 9.37 -21.00 15.43
CA ASP A 82 8.19 -20.87 16.28
C ASP A 82 6.93 -21.39 15.60
N LEU A 83 6.74 -21.05 14.31
CA LEU A 83 5.60 -21.51 13.51
C LEU A 83 5.63 -23.02 13.32
N MET A 84 6.78 -23.62 12.99
CA MET A 84 6.94 -25.07 12.91
C MET A 84 6.70 -25.75 14.27
N ARG A 85 7.11 -25.14 15.38
CA ARG A 85 6.83 -25.69 16.71
C ARG A 85 5.35 -25.65 17.05
N ALA A 86 4.66 -24.56 16.71
CA ALA A 86 3.26 -24.36 17.04
C ALA A 86 2.30 -25.15 16.13
N TYR A 87 2.68 -25.37 14.87
CA TYR A 87 1.80 -25.94 13.85
C TYR A 87 2.40 -27.15 13.08
N GLY A 88 3.60 -27.60 13.45
CA GLY A 88 4.32 -28.67 12.74
C GLY A 88 4.03 -30.11 13.20
N GLY A 89 3.01 -30.32 14.03
CA GLY A 89 2.44 -31.65 14.29
C GLY A 89 0.91 -31.56 14.34
N ASP A 90 0.10 -32.47 13.81
CA ASP A 90 0.33 -33.75 13.13
C ASP A 90 -0.63 -33.78 11.92
N ILE A 91 -0.13 -33.90 10.70
CA ILE A 91 -0.92 -34.33 9.54
C ILE A 91 -0.89 -35.87 9.54
N THR A 92 -1.61 -36.47 10.48
CA THR A 92 -1.98 -37.90 10.46
C THR A 92 -3.47 -38.05 10.21
#